data_AF-A0AAE3C4H7-F1
#
_entry.id   AF-A0AAE3C4H7-F1
#
_cell.length_a   1.000
_cell.length_b   1.000
_cell.length_c   1.000
_cell.angle_alpha   90.00
_cell.angle_beta   90.00
_cell.angle_gamma   90.00
#
_symmetry.space_group_name_H-M   'P 1'
#
loop_
_entity.id
_entity.type
_entity.pdbx_description
1 polymer ?
#
loop_
_entity_poly.entity_id
_entity_poly.type
_entity_poly.pdbx_seq_one_letter_code
_entity_poly.pdbx_strand_id
1 'polypeptide(L)' 'MVPLQFEFLAFGIWLAVVIGLIILDIVIAVWVYRDAKRRGMEAALWLLIVLLTGLIGLIIYLIVRE' A
#
# COMPACT_ATOMS: atom_id res chain seq x y z
N MET A 1 24.63 16.21 -22.04
CA MET A 1 23.25 16.38 -22.55
C MET A 1 22.70 14.99 -22.78
N VAL A 2 21.85 14.51 -21.87
CA VAL A 2 21.16 13.21 -22.05
C VAL A 2 20.11 13.41 -23.14
N PRO A 3 19.93 12.47 -24.10
CA PRO A 3 18.94 12.65 -25.14
C PRO A 3 17.52 12.67 -24.58
N LEU A 4 16.68 13.57 -25.10
CA LEU A 4 15.27 13.75 -24.70
C LEU A 4 14.47 12.43 -24.61
N GLN A 5 14.81 11.45 -25.44
CA GLN A 5 14.21 10.12 -25.46
C GLN A 5 14.38 9.37 -24.13
N PHE A 6 15.55 9.49 -23.50
CA PHE A 6 15.86 8.84 -22.23
C PHE A 6 15.13 9.50 -21.06
N GLU A 7 14.89 10.82 -21.11
CA GLU A 7 14.13 11.53 -20.08
C GLU A 7 12.66 11.09 -20.08
N PHE A 8 12.04 10.97 -21.26
CA PHE A 8 10.69 10.44 -21.39
C PHE A 8 10.58 9.00 -20.90
N LEU A 9 11.57 8.15 -21.21
CA LEU A 9 11.59 6.77 -20.72
C LEU A 9 11.71 6.72 -19.20
N ALA A 10 12.62 7.49 -18.61
CA ALA A 10 12.81 7.55 -17.16
C ALA A 10 11.53 8.03 -16.44
N PHE A 11 10.88 9.06 -16.98
CA PHE A 11 9.60 9.54 -16.46
C PHE A 11 8.51 8.47 -16.55
N GLY A 12 8.40 7.76 -17.67
CA GLY A 12 7.44 6.67 -17.85
C GLY A 12 7.63 5.53 -16.84
N ILE A 13 8.89 5.12 -16.61
CA ILE A 13 9.22 4.09 -15.62
C ILE A 13 8.86 4.56 -14.21
N TRP A 14 9.23 5.81 -13.86
CA TRP A 14 8.93 6.37 -12.55
C TRP A 14 7.42 6.40 -12.29
N LEU A 15 6.62 6.84 -13.27
CA LEU A 15 5.17 6.86 -13.18
C LEU A 15 4.58 5.46 -13.00
N ALA A 16 5.09 4.47 -13.76
CA ALA A 16 4.65 3.08 -13.64
C ALA A 16 4.94 2.50 -12.25
N VAL A 17 6.10 2.82 -11.67
CA VAL A 17 6.46 2.40 -10.30
C VAL A 17 5.51 3.02 -9.28
N VAL A 18 5.24 4.33 -9.36
CA VAL A 18 4.32 5.02 -8.44
C VAL A 18 2.91 4.43 -8.53
N ILE A 19 2.40 4.19 -9.74
CA ILE A 19 1.09 3.55 -9.93
C ILE A 19 1.09 2.13 -9.32
N GLY A 20 2.15 1.36 -9.55
CA GLY A 20 2.31 0.02 -8.97
C GLY A 20 2.26 0.02 -7.44
N LEU A 21 2.93 0.99 -6.81
CA LEU A 21 2.92 1.15 -5.35
C LEU A 21 1.54 1.53 -4.82
N ILE A 22 0.82 2.43 -5.50
CA ILE A 22 -0.56 2.80 -5.11
C ILE A 22 -1.49 1.59 -5.19
N ILE A 23 -1.38 0.79 -6.26
CA ILE A 23 -2.20 -0.42 -6.42
C ILE A 23 -1.88 -1.42 -5.30
N LEU A 24 -0.59 -1.61 -4.98
CA LEU A 24 -0.16 -2.49 -3.90
C LEU A 24 -0.73 -2.04 -2.55
N ASP A 25 -0.66 -0.75 -2.23
CA ASP A 25 -1.21 -0.21 -0.98
C ASP A 25 -2.73 -0.41 -0.88
N ILE A 26 -3.47 -0.22 -1.97
CA ILE A 26 -4.92 -0.47 -2.01
C ILE A 26 -5.22 -1.95 -1.78
N VAL A 27 -4.47 -2.86 -2.41
CA VAL A 27 -4.63 -4.32 -2.25
C VAL A 27 -4.40 -4.71 -0.79
N ILE A 28 -3.34 -4.19 -0.17
CA ILE A 28 -3.01 -4.41 1.24
C ILE A 28 -4.14 -3.87 2.13
N ALA A 29 -4.62 -2.64 1.90
CA ALA A 29 -5.67 -2.02 2.68
C ALA A 29 -6.98 -2.84 2.64
N VAL A 30 -7.40 -3.28 1.44
CA VAL A 30 -8.57 -4.14 1.26
C VAL A 30 -8.38 -5.48 1.97
N TRP A 31 -7.18 -6.06 1.88
CA TRP A 31 -6.85 -7.31 2.54
C TRP A 31 -6.92 -7.18 4.07
N VAL A 32 -6.32 -6.14 4.66
CA VAL A 32 -6.37 -5.87 6.12
C VAL A 32 -7.81 -5.71 6.60
N TYR A 33 -8.63 -4.93 5.89
CA TYR A 33 -10.03 -4.74 6.27
C TYR A 33 -10.80 -6.07 6.27
N ARG A 34 -10.64 -6.89 5.22
CA ARG A 34 -11.30 -8.19 5.12
C ARG A 34 -10.80 -9.16 6.18
N ASP A 35 -9.49 -9.19 6.44
CA ASP A 35 -8.90 -10.08 7.44
C ASP A 35 -9.33 -9.72 8.86
N ALA A 36 -9.31 -8.43 9.20
CA ALA A 36 -9.78 -7.92 10.50
C ALA A 36 -11.27 -8.23 10.71
N LYS A 37 -12.10 -8.05 9.67
CA LYS A 37 -13.53 -8.37 9.72
C LYS A 37 -13.79 -9.86 9.95
N ARG A 38 -13.00 -10.75 9.33
CA ARG A 38 -13.10 -12.21 9.54
C ARG A 38 -12.73 -12.63 10.96
N ARG A 39 -11.83 -11.88 11.61
CA ARG A 39 -11.36 -12.12 12.97
C ARG A 39 -12.21 -11.45 14.05
N GLY A 40 -13.29 -10.77 13.67
CA GLY A 40 -14.13 -10.01 14.62
C GLY A 40 -13.44 -8.79 15.23
N MET A 41 -12.34 -8.33 14.62
CA MET A 41 -11.64 -7.11 15.02
C MET A 41 -12.33 -5.88 14.41
N GLU A 42 -12.06 -4.70 14.96
CA GLU A 42 -12.50 -3.41 14.42
C GLU A 42 -11.84 -3.12 13.06
N ALA A 43 -12.44 -3.61 11.98
CA ALA A 43 -11.86 -3.59 10.64
C ALA A 43 -11.61 -2.18 10.11
N ALA A 44 -12.51 -1.24 10.40
CA ALA A 44 -12.35 0.17 10.01
C ALA A 44 -11.17 0.83 10.73
N LEU A 45 -10.95 0.51 12.01
CA LEU A 45 -9.83 1.02 12.80
C LEU A 45 -8.50 0.49 12.24
N TRP A 46 -8.40 -0.81 11.98
CA TRP A 46 -7.18 -1.41 11.41
C TRP A 46 -6.88 -0.90 10.00
N LEU A 47 -7.90 -0.74 9.18
CA LEU A 47 -7.76 -0.10 7.87
C LEU A 47 -7.19 1.32 8.00
N LEU A 48 -7.74 2.13 8.91
CA LEU A 48 -7.28 3.51 9.12
C LEU A 48 -5.83 3.56 9.61
N ILE A 49 -5.45 2.69 10.55
CA ILE A 49 -4.07 2.59 11.04
C ILE A 49 -3.12 2.29 9.88
N VAL A 50 -3.42 1.28 9.06
CA VAL A 50 -2.57 0.89 7.92
C VAL A 50 -2.49 1.99 6.86
N LEU A 51 -3.59 2.69 6.57
CA LEU A 51 -3.57 3.81 5.62
C LEU A 51 -2.76 5.02 6.12
N LEU A 52 -2.80 5.33 7.41
CA LEU A 52 -2.10 6.50 7.97
C LEU A 52 -0.62 6.25 8.25
N THR A 53 -0.25 5.00 8.58
CA THR A 53 1.11 4.65 9.00
C THR A 53 1.84 3.74 8.01
N GLY A 54 1.18 3.34 6.93
CA GLY A 54 1.73 2.51 5.86
C GLY A 54 2.24 1.17 6.36
N LEU A 55 3.49 0.85 5.97
CA LEU A 55 4.15 -0.41 6.33
C LEU A 55 4.25 -0.64 7.84
N ILE A 56 4.40 0.42 8.65
CA ILE A 56 4.50 0.28 10.11
C ILE A 56 3.18 -0.24 10.68
N GLY A 57 2.05 0.35 10.29
CA GLY A 57 0.73 -0.12 10.69
C GLY A 57 0.43 -1.52 10.21
N LEU A 58 0.89 -1.86 9.00
CA LEU A 58 0.78 -3.23 8.48
C LEU A 58 1.56 -4.21 9.35
N ILE A 59 2.81 -3.92 9.71
CA ILE A 59 3.61 -4.80 10.58
C ILE A 59 2.93 -4.97 11.94
N ILE A 60 2.45 -3.89 12.55
CA ILE A 60 1.72 -3.95 13.83
C ILE A 60 0.47 -4.81 13.70
N TYR A 61 -0.32 -4.60 12.64
CA TYR A 61 -1.50 -5.41 12.36
C TYR A 61 -1.14 -6.90 12.26
N LEU A 62 -0.08 -7.24 11.51
CA LEU A 62 0.36 -8.62 11.32
C LEU A 62 0.78 -9.32 12.62
N ILE A 63 1.29 -8.57 13.59
CA ILE A 63 1.67 -9.07 14.92
C ILE A 63 0.43 -9.27 15.80
N VAL A 64 -0.54 -8.35 15.76
CA VAL A 64 -1.70 -8.35 16.66
C VAL A 64 -2.85 -9.23 16.16
N ARG A 65 -2.91 -9.54 14.87
CA ARG A 65 -4.02 -10.27 14.20
C ARG A 65 -4.16 -11.75 14.57
N GLU A 66 -3.84 -12.17 15.79
CA GLU A 66 -4.11 -13.55 16.24
C GLU A 66 -5.62 -13.85 16.25
#